data_AF-A0A1Z4MS43-F1
#
_entry.id   AF-A0A1Z4MS43-F1
#
_cell.length_a   1.000
_cell.length_b   1.000
_cell.length_c   1.000
_cell.angle_alpha   90.00
_cell.angle_beta   90.00
_cell.angle_gamma   90.00
#
_symmetry.space_group_name_H-M   'P 1'
#
loop_
_entity.id
_entity.type
_entity.pdbx_description
1 polymer ?
#
loop_
_entity_poly.entity_id
_entity_poly.type
_entity_poly.pdbx_seq_one_letter_code
_entity_poly.pdbx_strand_id
1 'polypeptide(L)'
;MPNVERDETREQRIETEIIVDAGNDKEERAMGWYYYLDDTLNVPFLAKWKKKVRKTGAIEEKEVEVLGMAPDEDCLRDMFVDVVYPGGNDEDVFSAKLSEIEAIDADEETLEALADWQYWLARGYKF
;
A
#
# COMPACT_ATOMS: atom_id res chain seq x y z
N MET A 1 3.40 4.50 -19.90
CA MET A 1 2.14 5.21 -20.17
C MET A 1 1.24 4.97 -18.97
N PRO A 2 0.54 5.98 -18.46
CA PRO A 2 -0.40 5.79 -17.36
C PRO A 2 -1.48 4.78 -17.79
N ASN A 3 -1.81 3.85 -16.90
CA ASN A 3 -2.84 2.83 -17.13
C ASN A 3 -4.24 3.30 -16.70
N VAL A 4 -4.33 4.53 -16.17
CA VAL A 4 -5.56 5.18 -15.68
C VAL A 4 -5.58 6.66 -16.05
N GLU A 5 -6.80 7.20 -16.23
CA GLU A 5 -7.01 8.64 -16.41
C GLU A 5 -6.60 9.40 -15.14
N ARG A 6 -6.35 10.71 -15.28
CA ARG A 6 -5.94 11.56 -14.17
C ARG A 6 -7.17 11.87 -13.32
N ASP A 7 -7.09 11.63 -12.01
CA ASP A 7 -8.13 11.94 -11.04
C ASP A 7 -7.69 13.15 -10.22
N GLU A 8 -8.28 14.32 -10.48
CA GLU A 8 -7.84 15.57 -9.84
C GLU A 8 -8.07 15.58 -8.32
N THR A 9 -9.05 14.83 -7.80
CA THR A 9 -9.28 14.75 -6.35
C THR A 9 -8.13 13.99 -5.68
N ARG A 10 -7.71 12.87 -6.27
CA ARG A 10 -6.55 12.11 -5.78
C ARG A 10 -5.25 12.89 -5.95
N GLU A 11 -5.06 13.53 -7.10
CA GLU A 11 -3.86 14.34 -7.36
C GLU A 11 -3.73 15.49 -6.37
N GLN A 12 -4.84 16.16 -6.04
CA GLN A 12 -4.84 17.23 -5.03
C GLN A 12 -4.46 16.68 -3.66
N ARG A 13 -5.09 15.60 -3.19
CA ARG A 13 -4.75 14.97 -1.90
C ARG A 13 -3.30 14.51 -1.86
N ILE A 14 -2.80 13.89 -2.93
CA ILE A 14 -1.39 13.50 -3.05
C ILE A 14 -0.49 14.72 -2.88
N GLU A 15 -0.74 15.82 -3.60
CA GLU A 15 0.09 17.03 -3.56
C GLU A 15 0.04 17.76 -2.21
N THR A 16 -1.14 17.84 -1.57
CA THR A 16 -1.35 18.69 -0.39
C THR A 16 -1.30 17.94 0.94
N GLU A 17 -1.39 16.62 0.95
CA GLU A 17 -1.42 15.82 2.17
C GLU A 17 -0.31 14.76 2.20
N ILE A 18 0.04 14.15 1.06
CA ILE A 18 0.96 13.00 1.02
C ILE A 18 2.40 13.41 0.77
N ILE A 19 2.67 14.12 -0.34
CA ILE A 19 4.04 14.49 -0.76
C ILE A 19 4.34 15.97 -0.56
N VAL A 20 3.80 16.55 0.51
CA VAL A 20 3.93 17.98 0.83
C VAL A 20 5.39 18.38 0.92
N ASP A 21 5.79 19.37 0.11
CA ASP A 21 7.14 19.91 0.04
C ASP A 21 8.26 18.89 -0.27
N ALA A 22 7.93 17.63 -0.62
CA ALA A 22 8.91 16.58 -0.93
C ALA A 22 9.70 16.83 -2.24
N GLY A 23 9.35 17.89 -2.97
CA GLY A 23 10.07 18.37 -4.15
C GLY A 23 10.40 17.26 -5.15
N ASN A 24 11.69 17.06 -5.43
CA ASN A 24 12.22 15.97 -6.27
C ASN A 24 13.00 14.92 -5.47
N ASP A 25 12.92 14.96 -4.14
CA ASP A 25 13.59 13.99 -3.30
C ASP A 25 12.75 12.72 -3.19
N LYS A 26 13.38 11.59 -3.49
CA LYS A 26 12.70 10.29 -3.50
C LYS A 26 12.45 9.79 -2.09
N GLU A 27 13.38 10.04 -1.18
CA GLU A 27 13.25 9.60 0.20
C GLU A 27 12.14 10.38 0.88
N GLU A 28 12.06 11.71 0.66
CA GLU A 28 10.96 12.53 1.17
C GLU A 28 9.60 12.09 0.62
N ARG A 29 9.51 11.78 -0.69
CA ARG A 29 8.26 11.26 -1.29
C ARG A 29 7.87 9.90 -0.74
N ALA A 30 8.84 8.98 -0.57
CA ALA A 30 8.59 7.68 0.01
C ALA A 30 8.08 7.81 1.45
N MET A 31 8.70 8.69 2.23
CA MET A 31 8.29 8.96 3.62
C MET A 31 6.92 9.64 3.70
N GLY A 32 6.60 10.54 2.79
CA GLY A 32 5.27 11.13 2.69
C GLY A 32 4.18 10.08 2.48
N TRP A 33 4.40 9.16 1.53
CA TRP A 33 3.53 8.00 1.32
C TRP A 33 3.45 7.10 2.56
N TYR A 34 4.60 6.80 3.18
CA TYR A 34 4.67 5.98 4.37
C TYR A 34 3.79 6.54 5.50
N TYR A 35 3.99 7.81 5.86
CA TYR A 35 3.27 8.41 6.98
C TYR A 35 1.78 8.58 6.71
N TYR A 36 1.40 8.95 5.48
CA TYR A 36 -0.01 9.01 5.10
C TYR A 36 -0.68 7.63 5.24
N LEU A 37 -0.05 6.58 4.73
CA LEU A 37 -0.60 5.23 4.80
C LEU A 37 -0.63 4.71 6.25
N ASP A 38 0.42 4.92 7.03
CA ASP A 38 0.50 4.49 8.42
C ASP A 38 -0.57 5.17 9.31
N ASP A 39 -0.88 6.45 9.05
CA ASP A 39 -1.89 7.21 9.80
C ASP A 39 -3.33 6.90 9.33
N THR A 40 -3.52 6.57 8.04
CA THR A 40 -4.86 6.41 7.44
C THR A 40 -5.35 4.96 7.42
N LEU A 41 -4.45 3.97 7.41
CA LEU A 41 -4.86 2.55 7.43
C LEU A 41 -5.32 2.17 8.84
N ASN A 42 -6.62 1.95 9.00
CA ASN A 42 -7.20 1.49 10.25
C ASN A 42 -6.94 -0.02 10.45
N VAL A 43 -5.81 -0.33 11.10
CA VAL A 43 -5.36 -1.70 11.37
C VAL A 43 -5.81 -2.21 12.76
N PRO A 44 -5.98 -3.53 12.92
CA PRO A 44 -5.87 -4.56 11.88
C PRO A 44 -7.12 -4.69 11.00
N PHE A 45 -6.94 -5.13 9.76
CA PHE A 45 -8.04 -5.44 8.84
C PHE A 45 -7.79 -6.71 8.01
N LEU A 46 -8.86 -7.40 7.61
CA LEU A 46 -8.76 -8.59 6.75
C LEU A 46 -8.51 -8.21 5.29
N ALA A 47 -7.69 -9.00 4.60
CA ALA A 47 -7.38 -8.77 3.21
C ALA A 47 -7.09 -10.07 2.45
N LYS A 48 -7.16 -10.00 1.11
CA LYS A 48 -6.59 -11.00 0.21
C LYS A 48 -5.21 -10.54 -0.22
N TRP A 49 -4.20 -11.37 0.04
CA TRP A 49 -2.87 -11.22 -0.51
C TRP A 49 -2.76 -11.95 -1.86
N LYS A 50 -2.62 -11.17 -2.93
CA LYS A 50 -2.55 -11.62 -4.33
C LYS A 50 -1.10 -11.75 -4.80
N LYS A 51 -0.52 -12.92 -4.59
CA LYS A 51 0.87 -13.18 -4.98
C LYS A 51 0.95 -13.77 -6.39
N LYS A 52 1.68 -13.09 -7.27
CA LYS A 52 1.95 -13.62 -8.61
C LYS A 52 3.07 -14.66 -8.56
N VAL A 53 2.74 -15.91 -8.87
CA VAL A 53 3.70 -17.02 -8.93
C VAL A 53 4.62 -16.84 -10.13
N ARG A 54 5.91 -16.53 -9.88
CA ARG A 54 6.89 -16.25 -10.95
C ARG A 54 7.01 -17.35 -12.02
N LYS A 55 6.86 -18.63 -11.62
CA LYS A 55 7.04 -19.79 -12.53
C LYS A 55 5.87 -19.98 -13.50
N THR A 56 4.65 -19.71 -13.07
CA THR A 56 3.42 -20.03 -13.83
C THR A 56 2.68 -18.78 -14.28
N GLY A 57 2.98 -17.62 -13.69
CA GLY A 57 2.22 -16.39 -13.89
C GLY A 57 0.84 -16.37 -13.21
N ALA A 58 0.46 -17.47 -12.54
CA ALA A 58 -0.81 -17.57 -11.82
C ALA A 58 -0.82 -16.62 -10.62
N ILE A 59 -2.00 -16.08 -10.30
CA ILE A 59 -2.23 -15.30 -9.09
C ILE A 59 -2.74 -16.29 -8.04
N GLU A 60 -1.98 -16.45 -6.96
CA GLU A 60 -2.44 -17.12 -5.75
C GLU A 60 -3.01 -16.08 -4.80
N GLU A 61 -4.25 -16.28 -4.37
CA GLU A 61 -4.89 -15.44 -3.38
C GLU A 61 -4.89 -16.18 -2.03
N LYS A 62 -4.44 -15.52 -0.98
CA LYS A 62 -4.53 -16.03 0.39
C LYS A 62 -5.16 -14.98 1.28
N GLU A 63 -6.03 -15.42 2.18
CA GLU A 63 -6.58 -14.53 3.21
C GLU A 63 -5.51 -14.29 4.28
N VAL A 64 -5.34 -13.02 4.65
CA VAL A 64 -4.40 -12.53 5.66
C VAL A 64 -5.04 -11.41 6.47
N GLU A 65 -4.53 -11.17 7.66
CA GLU A 65 -4.81 -9.98 8.46
C GLU A 65 -3.63 -9.03 8.33
N VAL A 66 -3.90 -7.78 7.96
CA VAL A 66 -2.92 -6.70 7.86
C VAL A 66 -2.77 -6.08 9.23
N LEU A 67 -1.54 -6.03 9.75
CA LEU A 67 -1.24 -5.57 11.10
C LEU A 67 -0.79 -4.10 11.17
N GLY A 68 -0.25 -3.57 10.07
CA GLY A 68 0.33 -2.23 10.03
C GLY A 68 1.30 -2.09 8.86
N MET A 69 1.82 -0.88 8.67
CA MET A 69 2.96 -0.66 7.78
C MET A 69 4.17 -1.46 8.29
N ALA A 70 4.94 -2.03 7.36
CA ALA A 70 6.25 -2.61 7.68
C ALA A 70 7.24 -1.48 8.02
N PRO A 71 8.42 -1.74 8.60
CA PRO A 71 9.38 -0.68 8.93
C PRO A 71 9.69 0.28 7.76
N ASP A 72 9.86 1.57 8.08
CA ASP A 72 10.09 2.64 7.11
C ASP A 72 11.33 2.40 6.21
N GLU A 73 12.39 1.81 6.75
CA GLU A 73 13.60 1.43 6.01
C GLU A 73 13.32 0.51 4.81
N ASP A 74 12.34 -0.39 4.94
CA ASP A 74 11.90 -1.29 3.88
C ASP A 74 11.00 -0.58 2.86
N CYS A 75 10.36 0.52 3.28
CA CYS A 75 9.38 1.26 2.51
C CYS A 75 9.96 2.35 1.59
N LEU A 76 11.27 2.60 1.63
CA LEU A 76 11.92 3.64 0.80
C LEU A 76 11.84 3.40 -0.73
N ARG A 77 11.44 2.20 -1.17
CA ARG A 77 11.38 1.82 -2.60
C ARG A 77 10.03 1.31 -3.07
N ASP A 78 9.20 0.84 -2.16
CA ASP A 78 7.84 0.34 -2.40
C ASP A 78 7.11 0.34 -1.05
N MET A 79 5.79 0.38 -1.00
CA MET A 79 5.06 0.35 0.27
C MET A 79 4.80 -1.10 0.69
N PHE A 80 5.17 -1.43 1.94
CA PHE A 80 4.99 -2.75 2.52
C PHE A 80 4.15 -2.68 3.79
N VAL A 81 3.39 -3.75 4.03
CA VAL A 81 2.63 -3.96 5.26
C VAL A 81 2.98 -5.32 5.84
N ASP A 82 2.94 -5.41 7.16
CA ASP A 82 3.07 -6.67 7.86
C ASP A 82 1.72 -7.38 7.88
N VAL A 83 1.73 -8.66 7.53
CA VAL A 83 0.55 -9.50 7.42
C VAL A 83 0.76 -10.84 8.13
N VAL A 84 -0.31 -11.39 8.68
CA VAL A 84 -0.33 -12.71 9.30
C VAL A 84 -1.46 -13.56 8.71
N TYR A 85 -1.30 -14.88 8.67
CA TYR A 85 -2.43 -15.75 8.32
C TYR A 85 -3.47 -15.77 9.45
N PRO A 86 -4.77 -15.89 9.15
CA PRO A 86 -5.80 -15.98 10.18
C PRO A 86 -5.50 -17.10 11.18
N GLY A 87 -5.38 -16.75 12.46
CA GLY A 87 -5.05 -17.68 13.54
C GLY A 87 -3.56 -18.06 13.67
N GLY A 88 -2.66 -17.36 12.94
CA GLY A 88 -1.22 -17.39 13.18
C GLY A 88 -0.82 -16.60 14.43
N ASN A 89 0.46 -16.69 14.81
CA ASN A 89 1.05 -15.92 15.92
C ASN A 89 2.10 -14.93 15.40
N ASP A 90 2.68 -14.11 16.27
CA ASP A 90 3.72 -13.13 15.95
C ASP A 90 4.97 -13.72 15.27
N GLU A 91 5.19 -15.03 15.39
CA GLU A 91 6.28 -15.75 14.71
C GLU A 91 6.01 -16.01 13.21
N ASP A 92 4.77 -15.81 12.76
CA ASP A 92 4.29 -16.03 11.38
C ASP A 92 3.94 -14.70 10.67
N VAL A 93 4.57 -13.59 11.07
CA VAL A 93 4.40 -12.30 10.40
C VAL A 93 5.27 -12.26 9.13
N PHE A 94 4.65 -11.84 8.02
CA PHE A 94 5.30 -11.66 6.72
C PHE A 94 5.11 -10.24 6.24
N SER A 95 6.11 -9.68 5.56
CA SER A 95 5.93 -8.40 4.87
C SER A 95 5.41 -8.63 3.44
N ALA A 96 4.30 -8.00 3.11
CA ALA A 96 3.65 -8.04 1.80
C ALA A 96 3.69 -6.65 1.16
N LYS A 97 3.81 -6.59 -0.17
CA LYS A 97 3.67 -5.31 -0.87
C LYS A 97 2.24 -4.85 -0.76
N LEU A 98 2.02 -3.58 -0.43
CA LEU A 98 0.68 -3.00 -0.36
C LEU A 98 -0.08 -3.10 -1.70
N SER A 99 0.66 -3.09 -2.81
CA SER A 99 0.11 -3.30 -4.16
C SER A 99 -0.42 -4.72 -4.43
N GLU A 100 -0.10 -5.69 -3.58
CA GLU A 100 -0.60 -7.07 -3.64
C GLU A 100 -1.76 -7.31 -2.64
N ILE A 101 -2.17 -6.29 -1.88
CA ILE A 101 -3.22 -6.38 -0.86
C ILE A 101 -4.55 -5.87 -1.42
N GLU A 102 -5.61 -6.65 -1.22
CA GLU A 102 -7.01 -6.26 -1.47
C GLU A 102 -7.79 -6.40 -0.16
N ALA A 103 -8.19 -5.28 0.45
CA ALA A 103 -8.94 -5.28 1.69
C ALA A 103 -10.31 -5.97 1.55
N ILE A 104 -10.74 -6.62 2.63
CA ILE A 104 -12.04 -7.27 2.78
C ILE A 104 -12.81 -6.48 3.85
N ASP A 105 -13.87 -5.79 3.44
CA ASP A 105 -14.79 -5.06 4.35
C ASP A 105 -14.09 -4.05 5.28
N ALA A 106 -13.03 -3.40 4.79
CA ALA A 106 -12.38 -2.30 5.49
C ALA A 106 -13.22 -1.01 5.42
N ASP A 107 -12.95 -0.08 6.34
CA ASP A 107 -13.61 1.22 6.39
C ASP A 107 -13.24 2.12 5.20
N GLU A 108 -13.99 3.23 5.06
CA GLU A 108 -13.86 4.14 3.93
C GLU A 108 -12.48 4.80 3.84
N GLU A 109 -11.83 5.13 4.97
CA GLU A 109 -10.52 5.78 5.00
C GLU A 109 -9.44 4.78 4.54
N THR A 110 -9.46 3.56 5.06
CA THR A 110 -8.57 2.47 4.63
C THR A 110 -8.71 2.19 3.12
N LEU A 111 -9.95 2.08 2.62
CA LEU A 111 -10.21 1.85 1.21
C LEU A 111 -9.74 3.00 0.33
N GLU A 112 -9.90 4.25 0.78
CA GLU A 112 -9.42 5.44 0.08
C GLU A 112 -7.89 5.45 -0.04
N ALA A 113 -7.18 5.22 1.07
CA ALA A 113 -5.72 5.21 1.13
C ALA A 113 -5.12 4.11 0.22
N LEU A 114 -5.70 2.91 0.26
CA LEU A 114 -5.32 1.81 -0.64
C LEU A 114 -5.54 2.19 -2.11
N ALA A 115 -6.67 2.82 -2.43
CA ALA A 115 -6.99 3.23 -3.79
C ALA A 115 -6.07 4.37 -4.28
N ASP A 116 -5.64 5.28 -3.41
CA ASP A 116 -4.67 6.34 -3.75
C ASP A 116 -3.30 5.76 -4.08
N TRP A 117 -2.84 4.79 -3.28
CA TRP A 117 -1.60 4.08 -3.57
C TRP A 117 -1.67 3.31 -4.91
N GLN A 118 -2.78 2.60 -5.15
CA GLN A 118 -3.01 1.90 -6.42
C GLN A 118 -3.05 2.88 -7.60
N TYR A 119 -3.69 4.04 -7.44
CA TYR A 119 -3.74 5.11 -8.44
C TYR A 119 -2.33 5.61 -8.77
N TRP A 120 -1.52 5.94 -7.76
CA TRP A 120 -0.15 6.41 -7.93
C TRP A 120 0.69 5.42 -8.76
N LEU A 121 0.62 4.14 -8.43
CA LEU A 121 1.30 3.08 -9.19
C LEU A 121 0.76 2.94 -10.62
N ALA A 122 -0.56 3.00 -10.81
CA ALA A 122 -1.20 2.89 -12.12
C ALA A 122 -0.89 4.08 -13.04
N ARG A 123 -0.69 5.28 -12.48
CA ARG A 123 -0.18 6.45 -13.20
C ARG A 123 1.29 6.28 -13.62
N GLY A 124 2.00 5.31 -13.03
CA GLY A 124 3.40 5.04 -13.28
C GLY A 124 4.32 6.03 -12.58
N TYR A 125 3.82 6.70 -11.54
CA TYR A 125 4.61 7.57 -10.70
C TYR A 125 5.58 6.74 -9.85
N LYS A 126 6.63 7.43 -9.40
CA LYS A 126 7.71 6.87 -8.60
C LYS A 126 8.07 7.92 -7.56
N PHE A 127 8.67 7.45 -6.48
CA PHE A 127 9.45 8.31 -5.62
C PHE A 127 10.50 9.06 -6.46
#